data_AF-A0A1Z9XCW3-F1
#
_entry.id   AF-A0A1Z9XCW3-F1
#
_cell.length_a   1.000
_cell.length_b   1.000
_cell.length_c   1.000
_cell.angle_alpha   90.00
_cell.angle_beta   90.00
_cell.angle_gamma   90.00
#
_symmetry.space_group_name_H-M   'P 1'
#
loop_
_entity.id
_entity.type
_entity.pdbx_description
1 polymer ?
#
loop_
_entity_poly.entity_id
_entity_poly.type
_entity_poly.pdbx_seq_one_letter_code
_entity_poly.pdbx_strand_id
1 'polypeptide(L)'
;MEKALKAVKNPDNKLKFIRPLFERLNELLVEYYNQSRLIPDLALPSASKEISLTPLIYHAAQTAYSGNNRQYLPAAEIPIFRGGTNSGRLDLALFSDKNIVMIECKSRRPKLYGNKTKETLIENALQQAASQLNSAEVETLKFDENDLRRVVKVACVALNFVVPYSKYKKKGGASLEVDFNHMVSTIRASSLHKCITSAVFYGPHSVNQPKGYISVGQLFVVKQVE
;
A
#
# COMPACT_ATOMS: atom_id res chain seq x y z
N MET A 1 -4.87 -9.21 22.36
CA MET A 1 -4.16 -9.99 21.33
C MET A 1 -3.29 -9.01 20.57
N GLU A 2 -2.05 -8.81 21.03
CA GLU A 2 -1.06 -8.00 20.31
C GLU A 2 -0.73 -8.71 18.99
N LYS A 3 -1.02 -8.03 17.88
CA LYS A 3 -0.79 -8.59 16.54
C LYS A 3 0.52 -8.06 15.98
N ALA A 4 1.40 -8.98 15.61
CA ALA A 4 2.79 -8.71 15.28
C ALA A 4 2.96 -7.91 14.00
N LEU A 5 3.39 -6.65 14.12
CA LEU A 5 4.12 -5.94 13.08
C LEU A 5 5.53 -6.54 12.95
N LYS A 6 5.68 -7.62 12.19
CA LYS A 6 7.03 -8.07 11.80
C LYS A 6 7.44 -7.39 10.52
N ALA A 7 8.15 -6.27 10.65
CA ALA A 7 8.76 -5.57 9.53
C ALA A 7 10.22 -6.03 9.36
N VAL A 8 10.56 -6.66 8.23
CA VAL A 8 11.95 -7.12 7.97
C VAL A 8 12.83 -5.93 7.60
N LYS A 9 13.93 -5.72 8.35
CA LYS A 9 14.97 -4.71 8.05
C LYS A 9 15.92 -5.26 6.99
N ASN A 10 15.86 -4.71 5.77
CA ASN A 10 16.89 -4.91 4.76
C ASN A 10 17.82 -3.68 4.79
N PRO A 11 19.13 -3.84 5.11
CA PRO A 11 20.06 -2.72 5.26
C PRO A 11 20.30 -1.92 3.98
N ASP A 12 20.12 -2.50 2.79
CA ASP A 12 20.30 -1.84 1.48
C ASP A 12 19.00 -1.28 0.88
N ASN A 13 18.00 -1.04 1.73
CA ASN A 13 16.71 -0.57 1.27
C ASN A 13 16.74 0.93 0.97
N LYS A 14 16.82 1.29 -0.33
CA LYS A 14 16.69 2.67 -0.85
C LYS A 14 15.41 3.39 -0.34
N LEU A 15 14.41 2.64 0.12
CA LEU A 15 13.14 3.14 0.66
C LEU A 15 13.11 3.24 2.20
N LYS A 16 14.25 3.26 2.90
CA LYS A 16 14.29 3.39 4.37
C LYS A 16 13.50 4.60 4.89
N PHE A 17 13.47 5.70 4.13
CA PHE A 17 12.79 6.94 4.50
C PHE A 17 11.25 6.83 4.46
N ILE A 18 10.68 6.03 3.55
CA ILE A 18 9.22 5.90 3.39
C ILE A 18 8.64 4.76 4.24
N ARG A 19 9.51 3.85 4.71
CA ARG A 19 9.09 2.69 5.49
C ARG A 19 8.26 3.05 6.75
N PRO A 20 8.62 4.07 7.57
CA PRO A 20 7.82 4.42 8.75
C PRO A 20 6.38 4.78 8.41
N LEU A 21 6.13 5.42 7.25
CA LEU A 21 4.78 5.72 6.76
C LEU A 21 3.96 4.45 6.56
N PHE A 22 4.54 3.45 5.89
CA PHE A 22 3.85 2.18 5.62
C PHE A 22 3.76 1.28 6.86
N GLU A 23 4.64 1.44 7.85
CA GLU A 23 4.48 0.81 9.17
C GLU A 23 3.29 1.46 9.91
N ARG A 24 3.20 2.79 9.96
CA ARG A 24 2.08 3.51 10.58
C ARG A 24 0.73 3.20 9.91
N LEU A 25 0.73 3.06 8.59
CA LEU A 25 -0.45 2.63 7.84
C LEU A 25 -0.98 1.26 8.32
N ASN A 26 -0.09 0.30 8.57
CA ASN A 26 -0.48 -1.01 9.08
C ASN A 26 -0.99 -0.92 10.53
N GLU A 27 -0.36 -0.10 11.37
CA GLU A 27 -0.84 0.16 12.74
C GLU A 27 -2.28 0.69 12.73
N LEU A 28 -2.55 1.72 11.94
CA LEU A 28 -3.88 2.32 11.79
C LEU A 28 -4.94 1.30 11.33
N LEU A 29 -4.58 0.43 10.38
CA LEU A 29 -5.47 -0.65 9.93
C LEU A 29 -5.79 -1.65 11.06
N VAL A 30 -4.79 -2.00 11.86
CA VAL A 30 -4.96 -2.92 13.00
C VAL A 30 -5.76 -2.24 14.13
N GLU A 31 -5.49 -0.97 14.44
CA GLU A 31 -6.23 -0.16 15.41
C GLU A 31 -7.71 -0.10 15.03
N TYR A 32 -8.03 0.30 13.78
CA TYR A 32 -9.40 0.38 13.29
C TYR A 32 -10.12 -0.98 13.32
N TYR A 33 -9.44 -2.04 12.90
CA TYR A 33 -9.98 -3.40 12.95
C TYR A 33 -10.25 -3.84 14.40
N ASN A 34 -9.38 -3.50 15.35
CA ASN A 34 -9.59 -3.86 16.75
C ASN A 34 -10.77 -3.12 17.38
N GLN A 35 -11.02 -1.88 16.96
CA GLN A 35 -12.16 -1.07 17.43
C GLN A 35 -13.50 -1.52 16.83
N SER A 36 -13.55 -1.76 15.52
CA SER A 36 -14.82 -1.99 14.81
C SER A 36 -15.11 -3.46 14.48
N ARG A 37 -14.08 -4.32 14.48
CA ARG A 37 -14.09 -5.68 13.90
C ARG A 37 -14.48 -5.72 12.41
N LEU A 38 -14.59 -4.55 11.78
CA LEU A 38 -14.81 -4.39 10.36
C LEU A 38 -13.48 -4.12 9.68
N ILE A 39 -13.37 -4.62 8.46
CA ILE A 39 -12.29 -4.22 7.57
C ILE A 39 -12.84 -3.03 6.80
N PRO A 40 -12.25 -1.83 6.93
CA PRO A 40 -12.75 -0.67 6.22
C PRO A 40 -12.73 -0.97 4.73
N ASP A 41 -13.78 -0.62 4.01
CA ASP A 41 -13.88 -0.81 2.55
C ASP A 41 -12.73 -0.12 1.80
N LEU A 42 -12.11 0.87 2.47
CA LEU A 42 -10.87 1.55 2.08
C LEU A 42 -9.68 0.58 1.91
N ALA A 43 -9.68 -0.54 2.62
CA ALA A 43 -8.70 -1.61 2.53
C ALA A 43 -9.11 -2.71 1.54
N LEU A 44 -10.14 -2.53 0.69
CA LEU A 44 -10.67 -3.61 -0.16
C LEU A 44 -10.80 -3.19 -1.63
N PRO A 45 -10.15 -3.90 -2.58
CA PRO A 45 -10.29 -3.62 -4.01
C PRO A 45 -11.68 -4.05 -4.45
N SER A 46 -12.57 -3.08 -4.69
CA SER A 46 -13.73 -3.26 -5.57
C SER A 46 -13.44 -2.60 -6.91
N ALA A 47 -14.17 -3.03 -7.95
CA ALA A 47 -13.97 -2.60 -9.35
C ALA A 47 -14.13 -1.09 -9.58
N SER A 48 -14.49 -0.31 -8.56
CA SER A 48 -14.83 1.10 -8.65
C SER A 48 -13.89 2.06 -7.91
N LYS A 49 -12.84 1.64 -7.18
CA LYS A 49 -12.03 2.58 -6.37
C LYS A 49 -10.54 2.20 -6.19
N GLU A 50 -9.67 2.76 -7.03
CA GLU A 50 -8.29 3.12 -6.64
C GLU A 50 -8.30 4.15 -5.47
N ILE A 51 -9.41 4.90 -5.33
CA ILE A 51 -9.74 5.93 -4.31
C ILE A 51 -9.61 5.43 -2.85
N SER A 52 -9.49 4.13 -2.60
CA SER A 52 -9.58 3.55 -1.26
C SER A 52 -8.24 3.58 -0.50
N LEU A 53 -7.12 3.48 -1.22
CA LEU A 53 -5.78 3.40 -0.64
C LEU A 53 -5.17 4.79 -0.36
N THR A 54 -5.40 5.75 -1.27
CA THR A 54 -4.90 7.12 -1.16
C THR A 54 -5.28 7.80 0.16
N PRO A 55 -6.55 7.77 0.64
CA PRO A 55 -6.93 8.38 1.92
C PRO A 55 -6.25 7.73 3.13
N LEU A 56 -5.97 6.42 3.07
CA LEU A 56 -5.30 5.73 4.18
C LEU A 56 -3.83 6.13 4.29
N ILE A 57 -3.12 6.19 3.15
CA ILE A 57 -1.72 6.65 3.13
C ILE A 57 -1.67 8.15 3.49
N TYR A 58 -2.61 8.96 3.00
CA TYR A 58 -2.75 10.36 3.39
C TYR A 58 -2.93 10.52 4.90
N HIS A 59 -3.84 9.77 5.51
CA HIS A 59 -4.07 9.80 6.95
C HIS A 59 -2.85 9.32 7.75
N ALA A 60 -2.17 8.27 7.29
CA ALA A 60 -0.92 7.81 7.90
C ALA A 60 0.18 8.89 7.84
N ALA A 61 0.30 9.59 6.71
CA ALA A 61 1.26 10.70 6.56
C ALA A 61 0.90 11.90 7.45
N GLN A 62 -0.38 12.26 7.50
CA GLN A 62 -0.88 13.37 8.31
C GLN A 62 -0.65 13.12 9.80
N THR A 63 -0.95 11.91 10.28
CA THR A 63 -0.73 11.55 11.70
C THR A 63 0.75 11.50 12.06
N ALA A 64 1.62 11.03 11.16
CA ALA A 64 3.07 11.09 11.34
C ALA A 64 3.57 12.56 11.42
N TYR A 65 3.02 13.45 10.62
CA TYR A 65 3.35 14.88 10.62
C TYR A 65 2.93 15.59 11.93
N SER A 66 1.69 15.38 12.39
CA SER A 66 1.15 16.03 13.60
C SER A 66 1.82 15.59 14.90
N GLY A 67 2.42 14.39 14.95
CA GLY A 67 3.09 13.83 16.14
C GLY A 67 4.51 14.33 16.39
N ASN A 68 4.93 15.49 15.85
CA ASN A 68 6.30 16.03 15.88
C ASN A 68 7.40 15.18 15.20
N ASN A 69 7.08 14.00 14.66
CA ASN A 69 7.95 13.23 13.77
C ASN A 69 7.87 13.75 12.33
N ARG A 70 8.14 15.04 12.13
CA ARG A 70 8.01 15.74 10.83
C ARG A 70 8.81 15.01 9.75
N GLN A 71 8.13 14.22 8.91
CA GLN A 71 8.74 13.58 7.74
C GLN A 71 8.16 14.14 6.43
N TYR A 72 6.83 14.32 6.33
CA TYR A 72 6.18 14.73 5.09
C TYR A 72 4.85 15.47 5.30
N LEU A 73 4.55 16.46 4.46
CA LEU A 73 3.23 17.05 4.25
C LEU A 73 2.54 16.33 3.07
N PRO A 74 1.42 15.62 3.28
CA PRO A 74 0.75 14.90 2.20
C PRO A 74 -0.19 15.80 1.38
N ALA A 75 -0.26 15.53 0.09
CA ALA A 75 -1.29 16.03 -0.83
C ALA A 75 -1.78 14.87 -1.68
N ALA A 76 -3.10 14.73 -1.83
CA ALA A 76 -3.71 13.64 -2.57
C ALA A 76 -4.36 14.15 -3.85
N GLU A 77 -4.53 13.25 -4.82
CA GLU A 77 -5.34 13.47 -6.00
C GLU A 77 -4.88 14.69 -6.83
N ILE A 78 -3.55 14.85 -6.95
CA ILE A 78 -2.92 16.02 -7.55
C ILE A 78 -3.02 15.93 -9.08
N PRO A 79 -3.56 16.96 -9.76
CA PRO A 79 -3.54 17.03 -11.21
C PRO A 79 -2.10 17.03 -11.74
N ILE A 80 -1.81 16.18 -12.73
CA ILE A 80 -0.49 16.09 -13.38
C ILE A 80 -0.64 16.10 -14.90
N PHE A 81 0.25 16.81 -15.59
CA PHE A 81 0.38 16.73 -17.04
C PHE A 81 1.23 15.51 -17.45
N ARG A 82 0.91 14.94 -18.61
CA ARG A 82 1.53 13.71 -19.14
C ARG A 82 1.94 13.83 -20.61
N GLY A 83 2.51 14.97 -21.00
CA GLY A 83 2.86 15.29 -22.38
C GLY A 83 1.67 15.75 -23.22
N GLY A 84 1.83 16.88 -23.91
CA GLY A 84 0.81 17.45 -24.79
C GLY A 84 -0.44 17.89 -24.02
N THR A 85 -1.63 17.52 -24.50
CA THR A 85 -2.92 17.84 -23.84
C THR A 85 -3.37 16.77 -22.84
N ASN A 86 -2.58 15.71 -22.65
CA ASN A 86 -2.96 14.60 -21.78
C ASN A 86 -2.75 14.99 -20.32
N SER A 87 -3.83 14.97 -19.55
CA SER A 87 -3.81 15.22 -18.11
C SER A 87 -4.27 13.97 -17.36
N GLY A 88 -3.78 13.82 -16.14
CA GLY A 88 -4.20 12.77 -15.25
C GLY A 88 -4.08 13.23 -13.81
N ARG A 89 -4.12 12.25 -12.92
CA ARG A 89 -4.06 12.48 -11.49
C ARG A 89 -2.97 11.59 -10.90
N LEU A 90 -2.19 12.15 -9.99
CA LEU A 90 -1.29 11.42 -9.12
C LEU A 90 -2.04 11.10 -7.83
N ASP A 91 -1.96 9.85 -7.39
CA ASP A 91 -2.64 9.43 -6.17
C ASP A 91 -2.19 10.25 -4.95
N LEU A 92 -0.88 10.32 -4.69
CA LEU A 92 -0.34 11.05 -3.54
C LEU A 92 1.02 11.68 -3.84
N ALA A 93 1.27 12.88 -3.33
CA ALA A 93 2.61 13.43 -3.16
C ALA A 93 2.88 13.72 -1.68
N LEU A 94 4.13 13.50 -1.27
CA LEU A 94 4.62 13.79 0.06
C LEU A 94 5.72 14.85 -0.05
N PHE A 95 5.49 16.02 0.54
CA PHE A 95 6.41 17.15 0.50
C PHE A 95 7.23 17.22 1.78
N SER A 96 8.54 17.28 1.65
CA SER A 96 9.47 17.57 2.75
C SER A 96 10.31 18.80 2.40
N ASP A 97 11.23 19.17 3.30
CA ASP A 97 12.24 20.21 3.06
C ASP A 97 13.19 19.85 1.91
N LYS A 98 13.46 18.55 1.71
CA LYS A 98 14.48 18.05 0.76
C LYS A 98 13.92 17.28 -0.42
N ASN A 99 12.72 16.71 -0.29
CA ASN A 99 12.17 15.79 -1.28
C ASN A 99 10.69 16.04 -1.57
N ILE A 100 10.32 15.80 -2.82
CA ILE A 100 8.94 15.57 -3.27
C ILE A 100 8.83 14.08 -3.59
N VAL A 101 8.06 13.32 -2.82
CA VAL A 101 7.86 11.89 -3.09
C VAL A 101 6.53 11.68 -3.77
N MET A 102 6.56 11.31 -5.05
CA MET A 102 5.38 10.95 -5.83
C MET A 102 5.05 9.48 -5.59
N ILE A 103 3.82 9.18 -5.21
CA ILE A 103 3.37 7.81 -4.91
C ILE A 103 2.17 7.49 -5.79
N GLU A 104 2.33 6.44 -6.60
CA GLU A 104 1.25 5.87 -7.39
C GLU A 104 0.86 4.51 -6.82
N CYS A 105 -0.43 4.30 -6.64
CA CYS A 105 -0.99 3.20 -5.90
C CYS A 105 -1.76 2.25 -6.81
N LYS A 106 -1.55 0.94 -6.62
CA LYS A 106 -2.34 -0.11 -7.26
C LYS A 106 -2.83 -1.11 -6.23
N SER A 107 -4.12 -1.40 -6.25
CA SER A 107 -4.72 -2.37 -5.33
C SER A 107 -5.09 -3.67 -6.05
N ARG A 108 -4.92 -4.80 -5.38
CA ARG A 108 -5.20 -6.15 -5.89
C ARG A 108 -5.84 -7.01 -4.80
N ARG A 109 -6.75 -7.91 -5.19
CA ARG A 109 -7.44 -8.83 -4.27
C ARG A 109 -7.15 -10.29 -4.60
N PRO A 110 -5.93 -10.79 -4.35
CA PRO A 110 -5.61 -12.17 -4.61
C PRO A 110 -6.30 -13.11 -3.60
N LYS A 111 -6.65 -14.31 -4.05
CA LYS A 111 -6.95 -15.42 -3.13
C LYS A 111 -5.66 -15.84 -2.45
N LEU A 112 -5.71 -16.11 -1.13
CA LEU A 112 -4.57 -16.66 -0.39
C LEU A 112 -4.11 -17.99 -1.00
N TYR A 113 -5.07 -18.82 -1.43
CA TYR A 113 -4.81 -20.06 -2.14
C TYR A 113 -5.25 -19.91 -3.59
N GLY A 114 -4.33 -20.15 -4.53
CA GLY A 114 -4.64 -20.18 -5.95
C GLY A 114 -3.40 -20.28 -6.81
N ASN A 115 -3.60 -20.64 -8.07
CA ASN A 115 -2.54 -21.05 -9.00
C ASN A 115 -1.74 -19.87 -9.58
N LYS A 116 -2.20 -18.63 -9.40
CA LYS A 116 -1.44 -17.44 -9.79
C LYS A 116 -0.37 -17.14 -8.75
N THR A 117 0.88 -17.08 -9.21
CA THR A 117 2.04 -16.56 -8.46
C THR A 117 1.73 -15.15 -7.97
N LYS A 118 2.04 -14.86 -6.70
CA LYS A 118 1.77 -13.55 -6.10
C LYS A 118 2.79 -12.53 -6.60
N GLU A 119 3.98 -13.00 -6.90
CA GLU A 119 5.11 -12.28 -7.47
C GLU A 119 4.73 -11.65 -8.82
N THR A 120 4.18 -12.42 -9.76
CA THR A 120 3.75 -11.88 -11.06
C THR A 120 2.63 -10.84 -10.91
N LEU A 121 1.70 -11.05 -9.97
CA LEU A 121 0.66 -10.06 -9.69
C LEU A 121 1.23 -8.75 -9.13
N ILE A 122 2.24 -8.85 -8.27
CA ILE A 122 2.99 -7.72 -7.72
C ILE A 122 3.75 -6.98 -8.81
N GLU A 123 4.55 -7.70 -9.62
CA GLU A 123 5.37 -7.09 -10.66
C GLU A 123 4.52 -6.36 -11.69
N ASN A 124 3.45 -6.97 -12.18
CA ASN A 124 2.57 -6.33 -13.15
C ASN A 124 1.92 -5.06 -12.58
N ALA A 125 1.55 -5.06 -11.30
CA ALA A 125 0.97 -3.88 -10.65
C ALA A 125 2.03 -2.79 -10.40
N LEU A 126 3.26 -3.16 -10.01
CA LEU A 126 4.38 -2.23 -9.86
C LEU A 126 4.75 -1.59 -11.21
N GLN A 127 4.78 -2.36 -12.29
CA GLN A 127 5.04 -1.86 -13.64
C GLN A 127 3.98 -0.87 -14.11
N GLN A 128 2.70 -1.15 -13.83
CA GLN A 128 1.61 -0.21 -14.15
C GLN A 128 1.77 1.12 -13.40
N ALA A 129 2.03 1.07 -12.09
CA ALA A 129 2.28 2.26 -11.29
C ALA A 129 3.53 3.03 -11.77
N ALA A 130 4.61 2.31 -12.08
CA ALA A 130 5.85 2.90 -12.58
C ALA A 130 5.67 3.60 -13.94
N SER A 131 4.94 2.98 -14.87
CA SER A 131 4.62 3.60 -16.17
C SER A 131 3.82 4.90 -15.99
N GLN A 132 2.88 4.91 -15.04
CA GLN A 132 2.12 6.12 -14.73
C GLN A 132 2.96 7.22 -14.08
N LEU A 133 3.91 6.88 -13.21
CA LEU A 133 4.86 7.83 -12.62
C LEU A 133 5.89 8.35 -13.64
N ASN A 134 6.31 7.53 -14.59
CA ASN A 134 7.30 7.92 -15.60
C ASN A 134 6.71 8.80 -16.69
N SER A 135 5.40 8.72 -16.94
CA SER A 135 4.69 9.65 -17.83
C SER A 135 4.37 11.01 -17.20
N ALA A 136 4.54 11.18 -15.88
CA ALA A 136 4.20 12.43 -15.20
C ALA A 136 5.28 13.51 -15.38
N GLU A 137 4.84 14.71 -15.77
CA GLU A 137 5.68 15.91 -15.82
C GLU A 137 5.92 16.45 -14.42
N VAL A 138 7.12 16.21 -13.89
CA VAL A 138 7.49 16.51 -12.50
C VAL A 138 7.44 18.00 -12.16
N GLU A 139 7.68 18.87 -13.15
CA GLU A 139 7.67 20.32 -12.96
C GLU A 139 6.32 20.85 -12.45
N THR A 140 5.24 20.12 -12.69
CA THR A 140 3.89 20.45 -12.16
C THR A 140 3.77 20.40 -10.64
N LEU A 141 4.71 19.75 -9.96
CA LEU A 141 4.71 19.60 -8.50
C LEU A 141 5.65 20.57 -7.79
N LYS A 142 6.51 21.28 -8.55
CA LYS A 142 7.40 22.29 -7.98
C LYS A 142 6.64 23.59 -7.79
N PHE A 143 6.90 24.27 -6.67
CA PHE A 143 6.21 25.53 -6.37
C PHE A 143 6.75 26.70 -7.20
N ASP A 144 8.03 26.65 -7.57
CA ASP A 144 8.69 27.58 -8.48
C ASP A 144 9.95 26.94 -9.10
N GLU A 145 10.60 27.65 -10.03
CA GLU A 145 11.79 27.22 -10.77
C GLU A 145 13.04 26.99 -9.88
N ASN A 146 13.08 27.58 -8.69
CA ASN A 146 14.15 27.45 -7.69
C ASN A 146 13.84 26.36 -6.66
N ASP A 147 12.78 25.57 -6.84
CA ASP A 147 12.48 24.42 -5.98
C ASP A 147 13.50 23.29 -6.23
N LEU A 148 14.56 23.30 -5.41
CA LEU A 148 15.69 22.35 -5.48
C LEU A 148 15.37 20.98 -4.86
N ARG A 149 14.13 20.73 -4.43
CA ARG A 149 13.79 19.45 -3.79
C ARG A 149 13.94 18.30 -4.77
N ARG A 150 14.57 17.23 -4.32
CA ARG A 150 14.73 16.01 -5.10
C ARG A 150 13.37 15.34 -5.29
N VAL A 151 13.02 15.01 -6.52
CA VAL A 151 11.82 14.21 -6.79
C VAL A 151 12.15 12.73 -6.72
N VAL A 152 11.33 12.00 -5.95
CA VAL A 152 11.45 10.55 -5.78
C VAL A 152 10.13 9.91 -6.19
N LYS A 153 10.19 8.98 -7.14
CA LYS A 153 9.01 8.26 -7.64
C LYS A 153 8.88 6.92 -6.93
N VAL A 154 7.70 6.60 -6.42
CA VAL A 154 7.45 5.40 -5.63
C VAL A 154 6.18 4.70 -6.10
N ALA A 155 6.33 3.48 -6.60
CA ALA A 155 5.22 2.60 -6.90
C ALA A 155 4.81 1.84 -5.63
N CYS A 156 3.52 1.86 -5.30
CA CYS A 156 2.95 1.15 -4.17
C CYS A 156 1.87 0.16 -4.62
N VAL A 157 2.00 -1.10 -4.18
CA VAL A 157 0.99 -2.14 -4.42
C VAL A 157 0.42 -2.61 -3.10
N ALA A 158 -0.90 -2.54 -2.94
CA ALA A 158 -1.62 -3.15 -1.83
C ALA A 158 -2.33 -4.43 -2.27
N LEU A 159 -2.03 -5.54 -1.59
CA LEU A 159 -2.68 -6.83 -1.81
C LEU A 159 -3.54 -7.18 -0.60
N ASN A 160 -4.83 -7.30 -0.85
CA ASN A 160 -5.81 -7.69 0.16
C ASN A 160 -6.19 -9.15 -0.05
N PHE A 161 -5.69 -10.00 0.84
CA PHE A 161 -5.80 -11.44 0.68
C PHE A 161 -7.14 -11.93 1.20
N VAL A 162 -7.79 -12.76 0.40
CA VAL A 162 -9.10 -13.33 0.73
C VAL A 162 -9.10 -14.85 0.69
N VAL A 163 -9.97 -15.45 1.50
CA VAL A 163 -10.25 -16.89 1.52
C VAL A 163 -11.76 -17.14 1.52
N PRO A 164 -12.24 -18.25 0.94
CA PRO A 164 -13.64 -18.63 1.11
C PRO A 164 -13.99 -18.80 2.59
N TYR A 165 -15.17 -18.34 2.99
CA TYR A 165 -15.69 -18.43 4.36
C TYR A 165 -15.83 -19.87 4.82
N SER A 166 -16.19 -20.79 3.90
CA SER A 166 -16.18 -22.22 4.18
C SER A 166 -14.80 -22.74 4.59
N LYS A 167 -13.73 -22.21 3.99
CA LYS A 167 -12.35 -22.55 4.35
C LYS A 167 -11.93 -21.89 5.67
N TYR A 168 -12.36 -20.65 5.91
CA TYR A 168 -12.19 -19.98 7.20
C TYR A 168 -12.83 -20.78 8.34
N LYS A 169 -14.08 -21.23 8.19
CA LYS A 169 -14.77 -22.07 9.19
C LYS A 169 -14.04 -23.38 9.49
N LYS A 170 -13.40 -23.98 8.49
CA LYS A 170 -12.66 -25.26 8.65
C LYS A 170 -11.29 -25.09 9.30
N LYS A 171 -10.53 -24.06 8.91
CA LYS A 171 -9.13 -23.86 9.38
C LYS A 171 -9.02 -23.00 10.65
N GLY A 172 -9.97 -22.08 10.86
CA GLY A 172 -9.86 -21.05 11.89
C GLY A 172 -8.85 -19.94 11.55
N GLY A 173 -8.94 -18.81 12.28
CA GLY A 173 -8.09 -17.64 12.04
C GLY A 173 -6.59 -17.91 12.25
N ALA A 174 -6.21 -18.64 13.30
CA ALA A 174 -4.81 -18.91 13.63
C ALA A 174 -4.07 -19.69 12.53
N SER A 175 -4.68 -20.72 11.94
CA SER A 175 -4.04 -21.44 10.83
C SER A 175 -3.91 -20.57 9.58
N LEU A 176 -4.88 -19.70 9.32
CA LEU A 176 -4.79 -18.74 8.22
C LEU A 176 -3.72 -17.66 8.45
N GLU A 177 -3.48 -17.28 9.70
CA GLU A 177 -2.37 -16.39 10.09
C GLU A 177 -1.03 -16.97 9.66
N VAL A 178 -0.81 -18.25 10.00
CA VAL A 178 0.42 -18.97 9.68
C VAL A 178 0.61 -19.03 8.16
N ASP A 179 -0.43 -19.40 7.42
CA ASP A 179 -0.38 -19.49 5.96
C ASP A 179 -0.09 -18.11 5.31
N PHE A 180 -0.72 -17.05 5.81
CA PHE A 180 -0.47 -15.68 5.34
C PHE A 180 0.97 -15.25 5.63
N ASN A 181 1.45 -15.44 6.86
CA ASN A 181 2.81 -15.07 7.26
C ASN A 181 3.88 -15.86 6.50
N HIS A 182 3.63 -17.14 6.20
CA HIS A 182 4.50 -17.94 5.36
C HIS A 182 4.59 -17.35 3.95
N MET A 183 3.45 -17.05 3.32
CA MET A 183 3.38 -16.42 2.00
C MET A 183 4.10 -15.06 1.97
N VAL A 184 3.88 -14.20 2.97
CA VAL A 184 4.57 -12.90 3.08
C VAL A 184 6.09 -13.10 3.20
N SER A 185 6.54 -14.11 3.95
CA SER A 185 7.96 -14.42 4.12
C SER A 185 8.59 -14.87 2.80
N THR A 186 7.89 -15.68 2.00
CA THR A 186 8.34 -16.08 0.65
C THR A 186 8.52 -14.87 -0.26
N ILE A 187 7.55 -13.96 -0.31
CA ILE A 187 7.65 -12.73 -1.12
C ILE A 187 8.80 -11.84 -0.64
N ARG A 188 9.01 -11.74 0.68
CA ARG A 188 10.12 -10.96 1.25
C ARG A 188 11.48 -11.52 0.85
N ALA A 189 11.62 -12.84 0.81
CA ALA A 189 12.86 -13.49 0.40
C ALA A 189 13.18 -13.26 -1.09
N SER A 190 12.17 -13.06 -1.93
CA SER A 190 12.35 -12.89 -3.37
C SER A 190 12.61 -11.44 -3.83
N SER A 191 12.70 -10.46 -2.93
CA SER A 191 12.69 -9.04 -3.30
C SER A 191 13.86 -8.24 -2.75
N LEU A 192 14.88 -8.03 -3.58
CA LEU A 192 15.89 -6.97 -3.37
C LEU A 192 15.27 -5.60 -3.72
N HIS A 193 15.53 -4.58 -2.90
CA HIS A 193 15.13 -3.17 -3.11
C HIS A 193 13.63 -2.83 -3.02
N LYS A 194 12.80 -3.68 -2.40
CA LYS A 194 11.40 -3.35 -2.08
C LYS A 194 11.21 -3.11 -0.59
N CYS A 195 10.33 -2.20 -0.20
CA CYS A 195 9.79 -2.13 1.15
C CYS A 195 8.52 -2.98 1.21
N ILE A 196 8.48 -3.96 2.11
CA ILE A 196 7.35 -4.87 2.27
C ILE A 196 6.87 -4.82 3.71
N THR A 197 5.62 -4.39 3.90
CA THR A 197 4.96 -4.33 5.21
C THR A 197 3.61 -5.03 5.12
N SER A 198 3.10 -5.52 6.25
CA SER A 198 1.87 -6.31 6.25
C SER A 198 1.11 -6.19 7.57
N ALA A 199 -0.20 -6.34 7.50
CA ALA A 199 -1.10 -6.41 8.65
C ALA A 199 -2.00 -7.65 8.55
N VAL A 200 -2.27 -8.29 9.68
CA VAL A 200 -3.14 -9.47 9.78
C VAL A 200 -4.47 -9.11 10.43
N PHE A 201 -5.58 -9.34 9.73
CA PHE A 201 -6.93 -9.10 10.23
C PHE A 201 -7.92 -10.07 9.59
N TYR A 202 -9.04 -10.33 10.30
CA TYR A 202 -10.06 -11.30 9.90
C TYR A 202 -11.43 -10.67 9.93
N GLY A 203 -12.03 -10.44 8.77
CA GLY A 203 -13.33 -9.79 8.74
C GLY A 203 -14.13 -10.19 7.51
N PRO A 204 -15.46 -10.24 7.64
CA PRO A 204 -16.34 -10.37 6.49
C PRO A 204 -16.18 -9.17 5.57
N HIS A 205 -16.19 -9.45 4.26
CA HIS A 205 -16.19 -8.42 3.24
C HIS A 205 -17.61 -7.83 3.13
N SER A 206 -17.77 -6.54 3.39
CA SER A 206 -19.05 -5.79 3.30
C SER A 206 -19.62 -5.77 1.87
N VAL A 207 -18.79 -5.47 0.85
CA VAL A 207 -19.20 -5.32 -0.56
C VAL A 207 -19.60 -6.65 -1.25
N ASN A 208 -19.45 -7.78 -0.57
CA ASN A 208 -19.79 -9.10 -1.11
C ASN A 208 -20.41 -10.01 -0.05
N GLN A 209 -21.28 -9.46 0.80
CA GLN A 209 -21.99 -10.25 1.80
C GLN A 209 -22.91 -11.38 1.28
N PRO A 210 -22.99 -11.72 -0.04
CA PRO A 210 -23.42 -13.06 -0.42
C PRO A 210 -22.32 -13.98 -1.01
N LYS A 211 -21.10 -13.52 -1.34
CA LYS A 211 -20.08 -14.38 -2.02
C LYS A 211 -19.18 -15.20 -1.08
N GLY A 212 -19.36 -15.08 0.24
CA GLY A 212 -18.71 -15.97 1.22
C GLY A 212 -17.19 -15.94 1.19
N TYR A 213 -16.56 -14.76 1.22
CA TYR A 213 -15.11 -14.61 1.43
C TYR A 213 -14.82 -13.81 2.70
N ILE A 214 -13.73 -14.17 3.38
CA ILE A 214 -13.14 -13.47 4.52
C ILE A 214 -11.79 -12.94 4.09
N SER A 215 -11.46 -11.71 4.47
CA SER A 215 -10.09 -11.20 4.30
C SER A 215 -9.20 -11.73 5.41
N VAL A 216 -7.95 -12.02 5.08
CA VAL A 216 -6.97 -12.66 5.97
C VAL A 216 -5.80 -11.73 6.32
N GLY A 217 -5.71 -10.58 5.65
CA GLY A 217 -4.69 -9.57 5.89
C GLY A 217 -4.39 -8.77 4.63
N GLN A 218 -3.47 -7.82 4.79
CA GLN A 218 -3.02 -6.92 3.75
C GLN A 218 -1.50 -6.91 3.69
N LEU A 219 -0.97 -6.84 2.47
CA LEU A 219 0.45 -6.71 2.17
C LEU A 219 0.65 -5.45 1.33
N PHE A 220 1.55 -4.58 1.77
CA PHE A 220 2.06 -3.48 0.97
C PHE A 220 3.43 -3.85 0.41
N VAL A 221 3.59 -3.66 -0.90
CA VAL A 221 4.87 -3.79 -1.59
C VAL A 221 5.17 -2.47 -2.27
N VAL A 222 6.28 -1.86 -1.88
CA VAL A 222 6.66 -0.52 -2.30
C VAL A 222 8.02 -0.60 -3.00
N LYS A 223 8.15 0.04 -4.16
CA LYS A 223 9.37 0.06 -4.97
C LYS A 223 9.67 1.49 -5.41
N GLN A 224 10.93 1.91 -5.29
CA GLN A 224 11.38 3.15 -5.93
C GLN A 224 11.44 2.93 -7.45
N VAL A 225 10.87 3.86 -8.20
CA VAL A 225 10.95 3.86 -9.67
C VAL A 225 12.23 4.62 -10.06
N GLU A 226 12.97 4.03 -10.99
CA GLU A 226 14.15 4.64 -11.61
C GLU A 226 13.74 5.55 -12.77
#